data_AF-A0A7Z0B7H5-F1
#
_entry.id   AF-A0A7Z0B7H5-F1
#
_cell.length_a   1.000
_cell.length_b   1.000
_cell.length_c   1.000
_cell.angle_alpha   90.00
_cell.angle_beta   90.00
_cell.angle_gamma   90.00
#
_symmetry.space_group_name_H-M   'P 1'
#
loop_
_entity.id
_entity.type
_entity.pdbx_description
1 polymer ?
#
loop_
_entity_poly.entity_id
_entity_poly.type
_entity_poly.pdbx_seq_one_letter_code
_entity_poly.pdbx_strand_id
1 'polypeptide(L)'
;MGTELSHLCKTSLYRAVFSHDRDESVVFLSADSRDDARARAAAALAAIHRLEVQEVTLSNLASFRELVDIGVSDDEDMRIFELAWKGPQVSAWAEHPLFLINDPSLLGKWAELYADLAREVALAAIDRARG
;
A
#
# COMPACT_ATOMS: atom_id res chain seq x y z
N MET A 1 -13.11 2.77 17.04
CA MET A 1 -12.02 3.74 16.83
C MET A 1 -10.96 2.95 16.08
N GLY A 2 -10.83 3.19 14.78
CA GLY A 2 -9.74 2.62 13.99
C GLY A 2 -8.45 3.36 14.28
N THR A 3 -7.35 2.80 13.80
CA THR A 3 -6.02 3.40 13.85
C THR A 3 -6.01 4.58 12.90
N GLU A 4 -5.52 5.72 13.37
CA GLU A 4 -5.22 6.86 12.52
C GLU A 4 -3.74 6.82 12.15
N LEU A 5 -3.42 7.16 10.90
CA LEU A 5 -2.04 7.27 10.47
C LEU A 5 -1.36 8.44 11.20
N SER A 6 -0.11 8.21 11.57
CA SER A 6 0.72 9.19 12.26
C SER A 6 0.93 10.43 11.39
N HIS A 7 1.31 11.54 12.04
CA HIS A 7 1.71 12.75 11.32
C HIS A 7 2.86 12.47 10.34
N LEU A 8 3.82 11.60 10.72
CA LEU A 8 4.94 11.22 9.85
C LEU A 8 4.44 10.58 8.55
N CYS A 9 3.50 9.63 8.64
CA CYS A 9 2.88 9.03 7.46
C CYS A 9 2.17 10.08 6.61
N LYS A 10 1.36 10.94 7.23
CA LYS A 10 0.57 11.96 6.52
C LYS A 10 1.41 12.99 5.76
N THR A 11 2.66 13.23 6.20
CA THR A 11 3.53 14.24 5.56
C THR A 11 4.62 13.68 4.65
N SER A 12 5.04 12.43 4.83
CA SER A 12 6.25 11.91 4.17
C SER A 12 6.08 10.55 3.52
N LEU A 13 4.91 9.91 3.66
CA LEU A 13 4.67 8.60 3.07
C LEU A 13 4.58 8.69 1.54
N TYR A 14 5.27 7.76 0.90
CA TYR A 14 5.08 7.41 -0.50
C TYR A 14 4.69 5.95 -0.62
N ARG A 15 3.91 5.65 -1.65
CA ARG A 15 3.65 4.29 -2.13
C ARG A 15 4.19 4.15 -3.54
N ALA A 16 4.81 3.02 -3.83
CA ALA A 16 5.17 2.60 -5.18
C ALA A 16 4.69 1.17 -5.44
N VAL A 17 4.62 0.81 -6.71
CA VAL A 17 4.52 -0.58 -7.16
C VAL A 17 5.88 -0.97 -7.70
N PHE A 18 6.48 -1.99 -7.09
CA PHE A 18 7.67 -2.66 -7.57
C PHE A 18 7.25 -3.85 -8.43
N SER A 19 7.88 -3.98 -9.60
CA SER A 19 7.64 -5.11 -10.49
C SER A 19 8.97 -5.83 -10.73
N HIS A 20 8.99 -7.13 -10.52
CA HIS A 20 10.13 -7.99 -10.84
C HIS A 20 9.64 -9.33 -11.39
N ASP A 21 10.13 -9.70 -12.56
CA ASP A 21 9.66 -10.84 -13.36
C ASP A 21 8.14 -10.83 -13.58
N ARG A 22 7.40 -11.65 -12.82
CA ARG A 22 5.93 -11.78 -12.90
C ARG A 22 5.20 -11.32 -11.64
N ASP A 23 5.95 -10.87 -10.62
CA ASP A 23 5.40 -10.49 -9.33
C ASP A 23 5.41 -8.96 -9.19
N GLU A 24 4.31 -8.45 -8.66
CA GLU A 24 4.17 -7.05 -8.26
C GLU A 24 4.06 -6.98 -6.74
N SER A 25 4.80 -6.06 -6.14
CA SER A 25 4.74 -5.76 -4.71
C SER A 25 4.46 -4.28 -4.49
N VAL A 26 3.55 -3.99 -3.58
CA VAL A 26 3.34 -2.62 -3.11
C VAL A 26 4.41 -2.30 -2.07
N VAL A 27 4.98 -1.10 -2.14
CA VAL A 27 6.05 -0.66 -1.26
C VAL A 27 5.67 0.66 -0.63
N PHE A 28 5.76 0.75 0.69
CA PHE A 28 5.56 1.98 1.46
C PHE A 28 6.88 2.45 2.07
N LEU A 29 7.18 3.74 1.96
CA LEU A 29 8.39 4.33 2.52
C LEU A 29 8.18 5.79 2.90
N SER A 30 9.05 6.32 3.77
CA SER A 30 9.13 7.76 4.06
C SER A 30 10.24 8.39 3.21
N ALA A 31 9.97 9.56 2.64
CA ALA A 31 10.93 10.35 1.88
C ALA A 31 10.58 11.84 1.88
N ASP A 32 11.59 12.68 1.65
CA ASP A 32 11.43 14.14 1.63
C ASP A 32 10.89 14.66 0.29
N SER A 33 11.04 13.86 -0.77
CA SER A 33 10.59 14.19 -2.12
C SER A 33 10.35 12.92 -2.95
N ARG A 34 9.71 13.07 -4.11
CA ARG A 34 9.49 11.95 -5.04
C ARG A 34 10.81 11.35 -5.54
N ASP A 35 11.83 12.16 -5.80
CA ASP A 35 13.12 11.66 -6.28
C ASP A 35 13.88 10.92 -5.17
N ASP A 36 13.81 11.43 -3.94
CA ASP A 36 14.32 10.73 -2.75
C ASP A 36 13.58 9.40 -2.53
N ALA A 37 12.25 9.39 -2.66
CA ALA A 37 11.45 8.17 -2.57
C ALA A 37 11.86 7.15 -3.63
N ARG A 38 12.04 7.56 -4.88
CA ARG A 38 12.48 6.68 -5.96
C ARG A 38 13.85 6.09 -5.67
N ALA A 39 14.82 6.92 -5.27
CA ALA A 39 16.18 6.48 -4.99
C ALA A 39 16.23 5.50 -3.80
N ARG A 40 15.52 5.80 -2.71
CA ARG A 40 15.45 4.94 -1.51
C ARG A 40 14.77 3.62 -1.79
N ALA A 41 13.62 3.64 -2.46
CA ALA A 41 12.90 2.42 -2.84
C ALA A 41 13.78 1.55 -3.74
N ALA A 42 14.41 2.13 -4.76
CA ALA A 42 15.27 1.37 -5.67
C ALA A 42 16.48 0.74 -4.95
N ALA A 43 17.17 1.48 -4.10
CA ALA A 43 18.29 0.95 -3.32
C ALA A 43 17.86 -0.20 -2.38
N ALA A 44 16.74 -0.04 -1.67
CA ALA A 44 16.25 -1.07 -0.75
C ALA A 44 15.79 -2.34 -1.47
N LEU A 45 15.05 -2.19 -2.57
CA LEU A 45 14.55 -3.32 -3.35
C LEU A 45 15.69 -4.05 -4.06
N ALA A 46 16.67 -3.33 -4.60
CA ALA A 46 17.88 -3.92 -5.14
C ALA A 46 18.58 -4.81 -4.10
N ALA A 47 18.71 -4.32 -2.86
CA ALA A 47 19.32 -5.09 -1.78
C ALA A 47 18.49 -6.33 -1.38
N ILE A 48 17.16 -6.18 -1.25
CA ILE A 48 16.25 -7.27 -0.84
C ILE A 48 16.20 -8.37 -1.91
N HIS A 49 16.11 -7.98 -3.18
CA HIS A 49 15.95 -8.90 -4.31
C HIS A 49 17.28 -9.32 -4.96
N ARG A 50 18.42 -8.82 -4.46
CA ARG A 50 19.77 -9.08 -5.01
C ARG A 50 19.89 -8.68 -6.49
N LEU A 51 19.37 -7.50 -6.81
CA LEU A 51 19.41 -6.89 -8.13
C LEU A 51 20.39 -5.72 -8.15
N GLU A 52 20.80 -5.29 -9.34
CA GLU A 52 21.39 -3.97 -9.52
C GLU A 52 20.29 -2.89 -9.42
N VAL A 53 20.63 -1.71 -8.91
CA VAL A 53 19.65 -0.60 -8.73
C VAL A 53 18.95 -0.23 -10.04
N GLN A 54 19.67 -0.30 -11.17
CA GLN A 54 19.14 -0.03 -12.51
C GLN A 54 18.16 -1.08 -13.04
N GLU A 55 18.12 -2.27 -12.43
CA GLU A 55 17.16 -3.33 -12.78
C GLU A 55 15.84 -3.18 -12.02
N VAL A 56 15.79 -2.33 -11.00
CA VAL A 56 14.56 -2.07 -10.24
C VAL A 56 13.60 -1.22 -11.07
N THR A 57 12.44 -1.78 -11.38
CA THR A 57 11.34 -1.07 -12.02
C THR A 57 10.32 -0.64 -10.98
N LEU A 58 10.12 0.68 -10.85
CA LEU A 58 9.12 1.29 -9.99
C LEU A 58 8.07 2.00 -10.84
N SER A 59 6.80 1.74 -10.54
CA SER A 59 5.66 2.43 -11.13
C SER A 59 4.74 3.00 -10.03
N ASN A 60 3.79 3.84 -10.43
CA ASN A 60 2.74 4.37 -9.55
C ASN A 60 3.26 4.99 -8.24
N LEU A 61 4.40 5.68 -8.31
CA LEU A 61 5.00 6.38 -7.18
C LEU A 61 4.19 7.63 -6.82
N ALA A 62 3.43 7.55 -5.73
CA ALA A 62 2.53 8.60 -5.26
C ALA A 62 2.76 8.90 -3.78
N SER A 63 2.63 10.18 -3.43
CA SER A 63 2.65 10.66 -2.05
C SER A 63 1.33 10.35 -1.32
N PHE A 64 1.34 10.40 0.01
CA PHE A 64 0.13 10.29 0.84
C PHE A 64 -1.03 11.13 0.31
N ARG A 65 -0.78 12.42 0.05
CA ARG A 65 -1.80 13.36 -0.40
C ARG A 65 -2.40 12.95 -1.74
N GLU A 66 -1.56 12.55 -2.70
CA GLU A 66 -2.04 12.10 -4.02
C GLU A 66 -2.88 10.85 -3.91
N LEU A 67 -2.52 9.91 -3.03
CA LEU A 67 -3.30 8.68 -2.80
C LEU A 67 -4.66 8.97 -2.16
N VAL A 68 -4.71 9.89 -1.20
CA VAL A 68 -5.97 10.33 -0.57
C VAL A 68 -6.87 11.06 -1.57
N ASP A 69 -6.28 11.94 -2.39
CA ASP A 69 -7.01 12.76 -3.36
C ASP A 69 -7.66 11.90 -4.47
N ILE A 70 -7.05 10.78 -4.86
CA ILE A 70 -7.55 9.88 -5.91
C ILE A 70 -8.41 8.73 -5.38
N GLY A 71 -8.26 8.37 -4.10
CA GLY A 71 -8.94 7.21 -3.52
C GLY A 71 -10.43 7.44 -3.26
N VAL A 72 -11.16 6.34 -3.06
CA VAL A 72 -12.63 6.35 -2.98
C VAL A 72 -13.19 5.93 -1.63
N SER A 73 -12.39 5.33 -0.75
CA SER A 73 -12.85 4.92 0.58
C SER A 73 -13.28 6.11 1.44
N ASP A 74 -14.32 5.94 2.27
CA ASP A 74 -14.74 6.96 3.22
C ASP A 74 -13.66 7.26 4.28
N ASP A 75 -12.90 6.23 4.66
CA ASP A 75 -11.72 6.36 5.51
C ASP A 75 -10.52 6.80 4.68
N GLU A 76 -10.16 8.09 4.78
CA GLU A 76 -9.05 8.68 4.03
C GLU A 76 -7.72 7.97 4.30
N ASP A 77 -7.48 7.54 5.54
CA ASP A 77 -6.24 6.83 5.89
C ASP A 77 -6.19 5.43 5.27
N MET A 78 -7.33 4.86 4.86
CA MET A 78 -7.39 3.58 4.15
C MET A 78 -7.05 3.72 2.65
N ARG A 79 -7.25 4.91 2.07
CA ARG A 79 -7.06 5.14 0.64
C ARG A 79 -5.64 4.85 0.14
N ILE A 80 -4.65 4.95 1.02
CA ILE A 80 -3.25 4.66 0.69
C ILE A 80 -3.05 3.20 0.25
N PHE A 81 -3.95 2.28 0.62
CA PHE A 81 -3.87 0.87 0.26
C PHE A 81 -4.65 0.51 -1.02
N GLU A 82 -5.35 1.45 -1.65
CA GLU A 82 -6.19 1.18 -2.83
C GLU A 82 -5.35 1.04 -4.11
N LEU A 83 -5.48 -0.08 -4.82
CA LEU A 83 -4.72 -0.34 -6.05
C LEU A 83 -5.55 -0.18 -7.32
N ALA A 84 -6.85 -0.46 -7.27
CA ALA A 84 -7.74 -0.32 -8.40
C ALA A 84 -9.18 -0.06 -7.97
N TRP A 85 -9.96 0.60 -8.83
CA TRP A 85 -11.36 0.96 -8.58
C TRP A 85 -12.31 0.46 -9.66
N LYS A 86 -13.56 0.21 -9.27
CA LYS A 86 -14.70 -0.02 -10.15
C LYS A 86 -15.82 0.95 -9.77
N GLY A 87 -15.77 2.15 -10.33
CA GLY A 87 -16.66 3.24 -9.93
C GLY A 87 -16.35 3.68 -8.49
N PRO A 88 -17.34 3.76 -7.58
CA PRO A 88 -17.13 4.17 -6.20
C PRO A 88 -16.59 3.05 -5.28
N GLN A 89 -16.22 1.89 -5.85
CA GLN A 89 -15.78 0.72 -5.08
C GLN A 89 -14.31 0.42 -5.35
N VAL A 90 -13.58 0.06 -4.30
CA VAL A 90 -12.23 -0.49 -4.43
C VAL A 90 -12.34 -1.93 -4.92
N SER A 91 -11.58 -2.25 -5.97
CA SER A 91 -11.57 -3.57 -6.62
C SER A 91 -10.28 -4.36 -6.38
N ALA A 92 -9.22 -3.69 -5.91
CA ALA A 92 -7.97 -4.33 -5.51
C ALA A 92 -7.30 -3.53 -4.39
N TRP A 93 -6.70 -4.24 -3.45
CA TRP A 93 -6.06 -3.70 -2.25
C TRP A 93 -4.60 -4.16 -2.16
N ALA A 94 -3.79 -3.39 -1.45
CA ALA A 94 -2.42 -3.77 -1.10
C ALA A 94 -2.42 -4.87 -0.01
N GLU A 95 -2.58 -6.12 -0.41
CA GLU A 95 -2.68 -7.27 0.50
C GLU A 95 -1.35 -7.68 1.13
N HIS A 96 -0.25 -7.61 0.37
CA HIS A 96 1.09 -8.03 0.82
C HIS A 96 2.14 -6.93 0.63
N PRO A 97 1.97 -5.77 1.26
CA PRO A 97 2.89 -4.66 1.09
C PRO A 97 4.22 -4.88 1.84
N LEU A 98 5.29 -4.33 1.27
CA LEU A 98 6.57 -4.15 1.92
C LEU A 98 6.62 -2.79 2.61
N PHE A 99 6.85 -2.79 3.92
CA PHE A 99 7.00 -1.57 4.72
C PHE A 99 8.49 -1.25 4.92
N LEU A 100 8.98 -0.26 4.19
CA LEU A 100 10.32 0.31 4.33
C LEU A 100 10.33 1.56 5.23
N ILE A 101 9.35 1.64 6.12
CA ILE A 101 9.15 2.70 7.09
C ILE A 101 8.87 2.05 8.45
N ASN A 102 9.53 2.54 9.49
CA ASN A 102 9.29 2.09 10.86
C ASN A 102 8.22 2.97 11.53
N ASP A 103 6.97 2.82 11.07
CA ASP A 103 5.83 3.52 11.66
C ASP A 103 4.72 2.51 12.06
N PRO A 104 4.41 2.37 13.35
CA PRO A 104 3.44 1.37 13.82
C PRO A 104 2.00 1.69 13.44
N SER A 105 1.66 2.96 13.18
CA SER A 105 0.30 3.34 12.77
C SER A 105 -0.03 2.80 11.38
N LEU A 106 0.96 2.75 10.48
CA LEU A 106 0.80 2.20 9.14
C LEU A 106 0.52 0.69 9.18
N LEU A 107 1.25 -0.04 10.03
CA LEU A 107 1.01 -1.46 10.27
C LEU A 107 -0.35 -1.71 10.91
N GLY A 108 -0.73 -0.89 11.90
CA GLY A 108 -2.06 -0.96 12.53
C GLY A 108 -3.19 -0.75 11.53
N LYS A 109 -3.05 0.25 10.64
CA LYS A 109 -4.04 0.53 9.60
C LYS A 109 -4.15 -0.60 8.58
N TRP A 110 -3.02 -1.14 8.14
CA TRP A 110 -3.01 -2.30 7.25
C TRP A 110 -3.64 -3.54 7.92
N ALA A 111 -3.42 -3.75 9.21
CA ALA A 111 -4.04 -4.85 9.95
C ALA A 111 -5.57 -4.72 10.01
N GLU A 112 -6.09 -3.49 10.11
CA GLU A 112 -7.54 -3.23 10.02
C GLU A 112 -8.09 -3.59 8.63
N LEU A 113 -7.43 -3.13 7.57
CA LEU A 113 -7.78 -3.51 6.19
C LEU A 113 -7.82 -5.03 6.04
N TYR A 114 -6.76 -5.71 6.50
CA TYR A 114 -6.65 -7.16 6.34
C TYR A 114 -7.72 -7.92 7.14
N ALA A 115 -8.09 -7.42 8.32
CA ALA A 115 -9.18 -7.97 9.11
C ALA A 115 -10.54 -7.81 8.41
N ASP A 116 -10.79 -6.66 7.78
CA ASP A 116 -12.01 -6.41 7.01
C ASP A 116 -12.09 -7.32 5.77
N LEU A 117 -11.00 -7.45 5.01
CA LEU A 117 -10.91 -8.36 3.86
C LEU A 117 -11.14 -9.82 4.29
N ALA A 118 -10.50 -10.26 5.37
CA ALA A 118 -10.67 -11.61 5.88
C ALA A 118 -12.12 -11.87 6.32
N ARG A 119 -12.78 -10.88 6.93
CA ARG A 119 -14.20 -10.96 7.29
C ARG A 119 -15.09 -11.10 6.06
N GLU A 120 -14.87 -10.33 5.01
CA GLU A 120 -15.64 -10.40 3.75
C GLU A 120 -15.51 -11.78 3.09
N VAL A 121 -14.29 -12.30 3.00
CA VAL A 121 -14.02 -13.65 2.47
C VAL A 121 -14.75 -14.72 3.29
N ALA A 122 -14.71 -14.61 4.62
CA ALA A 122 -15.39 -15.54 5.51
C ALA A 122 -16.92 -15.51 5.33
N LEU A 123 -17.52 -14.32 5.26
CA LEU A 123 -18.96 -14.17 5.04
C LEU A 123 -19.38 -14.74 3.69
N ALA A 124 -18.65 -14.44 2.63
CA ALA A 124 -18.91 -14.98 1.29
C ALA A 124 -18.78 -16.52 1.24
N ALA A 125 -17.87 -17.11 2.03
CA ALA A 125 -17.77 -18.56 2.16
C ALA A 125 -18.98 -19.17 2.91
N ILE A 126 -19.42 -18.53 3.99
CA ILE A 126 -20.61 -18.95 4.77
C ILE A 126 -21.87 -18.91 3.90
N ASP A 127 -22.08 -17.83 3.15
CA ASP A 127 -23.26 -17.68 2.29
C ASP A 127 -23.29 -18.73 1.18
N ARG A 128 -22.13 -19.04 0.58
CA ARG A 128 -22.00 -20.14 -0.39
C ARG A 128 -22.30 -21.51 0.20
N ALA A 129 -22.02 -21.73 1.48
CA ALA A 129 -22.29 -23.00 2.16
C ALA A 129 -23.75 -23.12 2.64
N ARG A 130 -24.49 -22.00 2.72
CA ARG A 130 -25.90 -21.95 3.09
C ARG A 130 -26.85 -22.04 1.88
N GLY A 131 -26.36 -21.71 0.69
CA GLY A 131 -27.01 -22.02 -0.58
C GLY A 131 -26.86 -23.49 -0.96
#